data_AF-A0A535AKA8-F1
#
_entry.id   AF-A0A535AKA8-F1
#
_cell.length_a   1.000
_cell.length_b   1.000
_cell.length_c   1.000
_cell.angle_alpha   90.00
_cell.angle_beta   90.00
_cell.angle_gamma   90.00
#
_symmetry.space_group_name_H-M   'P 1'
#
loop_
_entity.id
_entity.type
_entity.pdbx_description
1 polymer ?
#
loop_
_entity_poly.entity_id
_entity_poly.type
_entity_poly.pdbx_seq_one_letter_code
_entity_poly.pdbx_strand_id
1 'polypeptide(L)'
;MNEQAVVLINAFEVPNGADESFLAGWERAHDFLLSQPGYRSSQLHKSVELGADFRYVNVAVWDSEDAFRAATSRPEFRDISTVY
;
A
#
# COMPACT_ATOMS: atom_id res chain seq x y z
N MET A 1 8.56 15.54 -20.38
CA MET A 1 7.13 15.24 -20.16
C MET A 1 6.84 15.59 -18.72
N ASN A 2 5.79 16.37 -18.44
CA ASN A 2 5.24 16.42 -17.09
C ASN A 2 4.54 15.07 -16.87
N GLU A 3 5.18 14.13 -16.20
CA GLU A 3 4.51 12.94 -15.69
C GLU A 3 3.50 13.41 -14.63
N GLN A 4 2.21 13.19 -14.90
CA GLN A 4 1.17 13.50 -13.93
C GLN A 4 1.18 12.43 -12.85
N ALA A 5 1.36 12.87 -11.61
CA ALA A 5 1.31 12.00 -10.46
C ALA A 5 -0.01 11.25 -10.40
N VAL A 6 0.07 9.97 -10.02
CA VAL A 6 -1.08 9.09 -9.88
C VAL A 6 -1.34 8.83 -8.40
N VAL A 7 -2.61 8.59 -8.06
CA VAL A 7 -3.04 8.20 -6.72
C VAL A 7 -3.50 6.74 -6.76
N LEU A 8 -2.85 5.90 -5.98
CA LEU A 8 -3.25 4.53 -5.72
C LEU A 8 -4.11 4.49 -4.46
N ILE A 9 -5.27 3.84 -4.57
CA ILE A 9 -6.17 3.59 -3.44
C ILE A 9 -6.31 2.08 -3.28
N ASN A 10 -5.92 1.56 -2.11
CA ASN A 10 -6.16 0.17 -1.74
C ASN A 10 -7.17 0.13 -0.59
N ALA A 11 -8.30 -0.55 -0.79
CA ALA A 11 -9.25 -0.85 0.27
C ALA A 11 -9.05 -2.30 0.70
N PHE A 12 -8.80 -2.52 1.99
CA PHE A 12 -8.45 -3.83 2.53
C PHE A 12 -9.60 -4.38 3.39
N GLU A 13 -10.04 -5.59 3.04
CA GLU A 13 -10.84 -6.43 3.92
C GLU A 13 -9.90 -7.12 4.89
N VAL A 14 -9.98 -6.77 6.18
CA VAL A 14 -9.13 -7.33 7.23
C VAL A 14 -10.01 -8.09 8.21
N PRO A 15 -9.86 -9.42 8.35
CA PRO A 15 -10.63 -10.22 9.29
C PRO A 15 -10.54 -9.68 10.72
N ASN A 16 -11.62 -9.87 11.50
CA ASN A 16 -11.61 -9.52 12.91
C ASN A 16 -10.49 -10.26 13.65
N GLY A 17 -9.65 -9.54 14.39
CA GLY A 17 -8.49 -10.09 15.10
C GLY A 17 -7.20 -10.17 14.28
N ALA A 18 -7.22 -9.82 13.00
CA ALA A 18 -6.03 -9.82 12.13
C ALA A 18 -5.35 -8.44 12.00
N ASP A 19 -5.78 -7.43 12.77
CA ASP A 19 -5.27 -6.05 12.69
C ASP A 19 -3.74 -5.99 12.83
N GLU A 20 -3.17 -6.70 13.80
CA GLU A 20 -1.72 -6.66 14.07
C GLU A 20 -0.92 -7.29 12.93
N SER A 21 -1.32 -8.46 12.45
CA SER A 21 -0.65 -9.12 11.32
C SER A 21 -0.77 -8.33 10.03
N PHE A 22 -1.94 -7.72 9.79
CA PHE A 22 -2.17 -6.84 8.65
C PHE A 22 -1.27 -5.60 8.70
N LEU A 23 -1.19 -4.92 9.84
CA LEU A 23 -0.34 -3.75 10.03
C LEU A 23 1.14 -4.10 9.81
N ALA A 24 1.62 -5.22 10.37
CA ALA A 24 2.99 -5.68 10.15
C ALA A 24 3.28 -6.07 8.68
N GLY A 25 2.29 -6.62 7.95
CA GLY A 25 2.39 -6.85 6.51
C GLY A 25 2.49 -5.54 5.73
N TRP A 26 1.61 -4.59 6.06
CA TRP A 26 1.56 -3.28 5.43
C TRP A 26 2.85 -2.48 5.66
N GLU A 27 3.38 -2.45 6.88
CA GLU A 27 4.61 -1.74 7.21
C GLU A 27 5.81 -2.30 6.41
N ARG A 28 5.94 -3.62 6.30
CA ARG A 28 7.02 -4.22 5.49
C ARG A 28 6.92 -3.85 4.02
N ALA A 29 5.72 -3.86 3.46
CA ALA A 29 5.50 -3.43 2.08
C ALA A 29 5.77 -1.93 1.90
N HIS A 30 5.33 -1.11 2.86
CA HIS A 30 5.57 0.32 2.88
C HIS A 30 7.06 0.65 2.91
N ASP A 31 7.83 0.04 3.82
CA ASP A 31 9.27 0.26 3.95
C ASP A 31 10.03 -0.05 2.66
N PHE A 32 9.63 -1.13 1.97
CA PHE A 32 10.18 -1.45 0.67
C PHE A 32 9.82 -0.37 -0.37
N LEU A 33 8.54 -0.01 -0.50
CA LEU A 33 8.05 0.92 -1.50
C LEU A 33 8.60 2.34 -1.30
N LEU A 34 8.81 2.75 -0.04
CA LEU A 34 9.40 4.04 0.33
C LEU A 34 10.80 4.23 -0.27
N SER A 35 11.54 3.14 -0.52
CA SER A 35 12.86 3.18 -1.15
C SER A 35 12.85 3.16 -2.68
N GLN A 36 11.68 3.02 -3.32
CA GLN A 36 11.59 2.85 -4.77
C GLN A 36 11.55 4.18 -5.52
N PRO A 37 12.17 4.26 -6.71
CA PRO A 37 12.05 5.43 -7.59
C PRO A 37 10.59 5.75 -7.91
N GLY A 38 10.23 7.02 -7.82
CA GLY A 38 8.88 7.51 -8.13
C GLY A 38 7.86 7.40 -6.99
N TYR A 39 8.22 6.82 -5.84
CA TYR A 39 7.41 6.91 -4.64
C TYR A 39 7.38 8.36 -4.11
N ARG A 40 6.19 8.87 -3.75
CA ARG A 40 6.05 10.20 -3.12
C ARG A 40 5.57 10.13 -1.68
N SER A 41 4.47 9.41 -1.45
CA SER A 41 3.88 9.28 -0.12
C SER A 41 2.89 8.12 -0.05
N SER A 42 2.60 7.67 1.17
CA SER A 42 1.46 6.81 1.46
C SER A 42 0.94 7.07 2.87
N GLN A 43 -0.38 6.96 3.03
CA GLN A 43 -1.06 7.06 4.31
C GLN A 43 -2.05 5.91 4.44
N LEU A 44 -1.95 5.16 5.54
CA LEU A 44 -2.92 4.14 5.91
C LEU A 44 -3.95 4.75 6.87
N HIS A 45 -5.21 4.70 6.47
CA HIS A 45 -6.34 5.14 7.26
C HIS A 45 -7.07 3.93 7.83
N LYS A 46 -7.47 4.01 9.10
CA LYS A 46 -8.33 3.02 9.75
C LYS A 46 -9.72 3.61 9.94
N SER A 47 -10.76 2.84 9.63
CA SER A 47 -12.13 3.21 9.91
C SER A 47 -12.36 3.37 11.41
N VAL A 48 -13.15 4.37 11.78
CA VAL A 48 -13.64 4.55 13.16
C VAL A 48 -14.81 3.61 13.48
N GLU A 49 -15.45 3.06 12.45
CA GLU A 49 -16.54 2.10 12.57
C GLU A 49 -16.00 0.67 12.63
N LEU A 50 -16.37 -0.08 13.67
CA LEU A 50 -15.90 -1.44 13.91
C LEU A 50 -16.42 -2.47 12.88
N GLY A 51 -17.54 -2.18 12.22
CA GLY A 51 -18.23 -3.08 11.29
C GLY A 51 -18.03 -2.76 9.81
N ALA A 52 -17.14 -1.84 9.45
CA ALA A 52 -16.89 -1.51 8.04
C ALA A 52 -16.23 -2.68 7.31
N ASP A 53 -16.67 -2.98 6.08
CA ASP A 53 -16.06 -4.04 5.25
C ASP A 53 -14.58 -3.72 4.95
N PHE A 54 -14.31 -2.46 4.58
CA PHE A 54 -12.95 -1.95 4.32
C PHE A 54 -12.44 -1.15 5.52
N ARG A 55 -12.09 -1.84 6.60
CA ARG A 55 -11.59 -1.19 7.83
C ARG A 55 -10.28 -0.43 7.63
N TYR A 56 -9.53 -0.75 6.58
CA TYR A 56 -8.27 -0.08 6.26
C TYR A 56 -8.24 0.39 4.81
N VAL A 57 -7.79 1.63 4.59
CA VAL A 57 -7.61 2.23 3.26
C VAL A 57 -6.22 2.85 3.16
N ASN A 58 -5.40 2.37 2.22
CA ASN A 58 -4.13 3.01 1.88
C ASN A 58 -4.35 3.99 0.73
N VAL A 59 -3.82 5.20 0.88
CA VAL A 59 -3.77 6.22 -0.16
C VAL A 59 -2.31 6.55 -0.43
N ALA A 60 -1.81 6.22 -1.62
CA ALA A 60 -0.42 6.44 -2.00
C ALA A 60 -0.32 7.29 -3.27
N VAL A 61 0.72 8.13 -3.33
CA VAL A 61 1.00 8.99 -4.48
C VAL A 61 2.31 8.55 -5.12
N TRP A 62 2.29 8.42 -6.44
CA TRP A 62 3.45 8.06 -7.26
C TRP A 62 3.66 9.11 -8.36
N ASP A 63 4.90 9.26 -8.82
CA ASP A 63 5.25 10.13 -9.95
C ASP A 63 4.50 9.72 -11.23
N SER A 64 4.31 8.42 -11.47
CA SER A 64 3.58 7.87 -12.61
C SER A 64 3.10 6.45 -12.35
N GLU A 65 2.20 5.95 -13.19
CA GLU A 65 1.77 4.54 -13.16
C GLU A 65 2.95 3.58 -13.45
N ASP A 66 3.82 3.93 -14.39
CA ASP A 66 4.99 3.11 -14.75
C ASP A 66 5.97 2.97 -13.58
N ALA A 67 6.19 4.03 -12.81
CA ALA A 67 7.03 3.98 -11.61
C ALA A 67 6.45 2.99 -10.58
N PHE A 68 5.14 3.03 -10.34
CA PHE A 68 4.46 2.08 -9.46
C PHE A 68 4.57 0.64 -9.97
N ARG A 69 4.34 0.40 -11.26
CA ARG A 69 4.46 -0.94 -11.87
C ARG A 69 5.88 -1.47 -11.78
N ALA A 70 6.89 -0.62 -12.01
CA ALA A 70 8.30 -0.99 -11.89
C ALA A 70 8.68 -1.36 -10.46
N ALA A 71 8.20 -0.61 -9.46
CA ALA A 71 8.40 -0.90 -8.05
C ALA A 71 7.78 -2.25 -7.64
N THR A 72 6.52 -2.51 -8.05
CA THR A 72 5.75 -3.68 -7.62
C THR A 72 6.02 -4.96 -8.41
N SER A 73 6.67 -4.87 -9.57
CA SER A 73 7.09 -6.04 -10.36
C SER A 73 8.38 -6.69 -9.83
N ARG A 74 9.02 -6.10 -8.83
CA ARG A 74 10.26 -6.62 -8.23
C ARG A 74 10.00 -7.90 -7.42
N PRO A 75 10.86 -8.93 -7.53
CA PRO A 75 10.72 -10.17 -6.76
C PRO A 75 10.60 -9.93 -5.25
N GLU A 76 11.40 -8.99 -4.71
CA GLU A 76 11.38 -8.63 -3.30
C GLU A 76 10.01 -8.12 -2.86
N PHE A 77 9.33 -7.34 -3.70
CA PHE A 77 7.97 -6.87 -3.41
C PHE A 77 6.96 -8.01 -3.44
N ARG A 78 7.11 -8.96 -4.37
CA ARG A 78 6.22 -10.12 -4.47
C ARG A 78 6.29 -10.97 -3.20
N ASP A 79 7.49 -11.21 -2.69
CA ASP A 79 7.67 -11.99 -1.46
C ASP A 79 7.11 -11.27 -0.22
N ILE A 80 7.23 -9.94 -0.18
CA ILE A 80 6.69 -9.10 0.91
C ILE A 80 5.16 -9.02 0.87
N SER A 81 4.57 -8.88 -0.32
CA SER A 81 3.12 -8.65 -0.51
C SER A 81 2.26 -9.91 -0.48
N THR A 82 2.86 -11.10 -0.37
CA THR A 82 2.14 -12.38 -0.22
C THR A 82 1.55 -12.56 1.18
N VAL A 83 1.80 -11.63 2.11
CA VAL A 83 1.34 -11.70 3.50
C VAL A 83 0.36 -10.57 3.79
N TYR A 84 -0.86 -10.72 3.30
CA TYR A 84 -2.06 -10.01 3.78
C TYR A 84 -3.17 -11.02 4.02
#